data_AF-A0A963PL28-F1
#
_entry.id   AF-A0A963PL28-F1
#
_cell.length_a   1.000
_cell.length_b   1.000
_cell.length_c   1.000
_cell.angle_alpha   90.00
_cell.angle_beta   90.00
_cell.angle_gamma   90.00
#
_symmetry.space_group_name_H-M   'P 1'
#
loop_
_entity.id
_entity.type
_entity.pdbx_description
1 polymer ?
#
loop_
_entity_poly.entity_id
_entity_poly.type
_entity_poly.pdbx_seq_one_letter_code
_entity_poly.pdbx_strand_id
1 'polypeptide(L)' 'SFHLKELMHAGLVTQEREGRNLIYRPCIARMNDLLAYLTAHCCQGAACEVTAAPGCTTC' A
#
# COMPACT_ATOMS: atom_id res chain seq x y z
N SER A 1 -6.88 18.21 2.47
CA SER A 1 -5.62 17.80 1.79
C SER A 1 -4.49 17.43 2.77
N PHE A 2 -4.80 16.92 3.97
CA PHE A 2 -3.79 16.49 4.95
C PHE A 2 -3.24 15.09 4.61
N HIS A 3 -4.10 14.15 4.23
CA HIS A 3 -3.69 12.77 3.93
C HIS A 3 -2.61 12.66 2.84
N LEU A 4 -2.70 13.43 1.76
CA LEU A 4 -1.67 13.40 0.71
C LEU A 4 -0.32 13.95 1.19
N LYS A 5 -0.32 14.91 2.14
CA LYS A 5 0.90 15.45 2.73
C LYS A 5 1.59 14.41 3.61
N GLU A 6 0.82 13.67 4.41
CA GLU A 6 1.34 12.56 5.21
C GLU A 6 1.85 11.41 4.33
N LEU A 7 1.13 11.06 3.25
CA LEU A 7 1.58 10.04 2.30
C LEU A 7 2.86 10.45 1.55
N MET A 8 3.00 11.73 1.24
CA MET A 8 4.23 12.31 0.70
C MET A 8 5.38 12.26 1.72
N HIS A 9 5.13 12.60 2.99
CA HIS A 9 6.14 12.50 4.04
C HIS A 9 6.59 11.05 4.26
N ALA A 10 5.66 10.10 4.24
CA ALA A 10 5.94 8.67 4.27
C ALA A 10 6.55 8.15 2.96
N GLY A 11 6.71 9.00 1.93
CA GLY A 11 7.21 8.70 0.59
C GLY A 11 6.46 7.59 -0.16
N LEU A 12 5.20 7.36 0.20
CA LEU A 12 4.31 6.44 -0.52
C LEU A 12 3.71 7.09 -1.77
N VAL A 13 3.79 8.42 -1.87
CA VAL A 13 3.31 9.21 -3.00
C VAL A 13 4.37 10.25 -3.36
N THR A 14 4.55 10.51 -4.65
CA THR A 14 5.31 11.64 -5.18
C THR A 14 4.36 12.69 -5.76
N GLN A 15 4.84 13.93 -5.84
CA GLN A 15 4.09 15.06 -6.34
C GLN A 15 4.92 15.79 -7.39
N GLU A 16 4.29 16.10 -8.52
CA GLU A 16 4.89 16.87 -9.60
C GLU A 16 3.95 18.03 -9.97
N ARG A 17 4.51 19.22 -10.18
CA ARG A 17 3.74 20.40 -10.54
C ARG A 17 3.78 20.59 -12.05
N GLU A 18 2.62 20.44 -12.69
CA GLU A 18 2.46 20.63 -14.13
C GLU A 18 1.58 21.87 -14.37
N GLY A 19 2.22 23.02 -14.55
CA GLY A 19 1.55 24.30 -14.77
C GLY A 19 0.72 24.74 -13.55
N ARG A 20 -0.61 24.62 -13.65
CA ARG A 20 -1.55 24.91 -12.56
C ARG A 20 -2.00 23.68 -11.78
N ASN A 21 -1.64 22.48 -12.26
CA ASN A 21 -2.05 21.21 -11.70
C ASN A 21 -0.95 20.63 -10.82
N LEU A 22 -1.37 19.83 -9.84
CA LEU A 22 -0.51 18.98 -9.02
C LEU A 22 -0.85 17.53 -9.33
N ILE A 23 0.10 16.84 -9.96
CA ILE A 23 -0.02 15.42 -10.29
C ILE A 23 0.58 14.62 -9.14
N TYR A 24 -0.23 13.78 -8.50
CA TYR A 24 0.22 12.86 -7.47
C TYR A 24 0.36 11.46 -8.06
N ARG A 25 1.50 10.81 -7.81
CA ARG A 25 1.79 9.46 -8.31
C ARG A 25 2.11 8.55 -7.12
N PRO A 26 1.48 7.37 -7.00
CA PRO A 26 1.85 6.41 -5.97
C PRO A 26 3.25 5.83 -6.26
N CYS A 27 4.07 5.72 -5.23
CA CYS A 27 5.35 5.02 -5.30
C CYS A 27 5.11 3.52 -5.04
N ILE A 28 4.72 2.79 -6.09
CA ILE A 28 4.34 1.37 -5.99
C ILE A 28 5.47 0.51 -5.42
N ALA A 29 6.73 0.80 -5.79
CA ALA A 29 7.88 0.09 -5.23
C ALA A 29 7.92 0.19 -3.69
N ARG A 30 7.80 1.41 -3.15
CA ARG A 30 7.84 1.63 -1.69
C ARG A 30 6.63 1.03 -0.97
N MET A 31 5.46 1.04 -1.61
CA MET A 31 4.27 0.36 -1.08
C MET A 31 4.46 -1.15 -1.03
N ASN A 32 5.05 -1.75 -2.06
CA ASN A 32 5.33 -3.18 -2.10
C ASN A 32 6.38 -3.57 -1.05
N ASP A 33 7.41 -2.76 -0.84
CA ASP A 33 8.40 -3.01 0.22
C ASP A 33 7.75 -3.00 1.61
N LEU A 34 6.85 -2.04 1.85
CA LEU A 34 6.08 -1.98 3.09
C LEU A 34 5.20 -3.22 3.27
N LEU A 35 4.50 -3.65 2.22
CA LEU A 35 3.68 -4.85 2.26
C LEU A 35 4.54 -6.10 2.51
N ALA A 36 5.69 -6.22 1.85
CA ALA A 36 6.63 -7.32 2.04
C ALA A 36 7.15 -7.38 3.47
N TYR A 37 7.49 -6.24 4.07
CA TYR A 37 7.89 -6.19 5.49
C TYR A 37 6.74 -6.64 6.40
N LEU A 38 5.53 -6.13 6.18
CA LEU A 38 4.36 -6.47 7.00
C LEU A 38 3.99 -7.94 6.88
N THR A 39 4.09 -8.54 5.69
CA THR A 39 3.80 -9.97 5.50
C THR A 39 4.91 -10.87 6.03
N ALA A 40 6.18 -10.48 5.92
CA ALA A 40 7.31 -11.23 6.48
C ALA A 40 7.27 -11.28 8.03
N HIS A 41 6.73 -10.25 8.66
CA HIS A 41 6.58 -10.16 10.12
C HIS A 41 5.14 -10.38 10.59
N CYS A 42 4.23 -10.73 9.67
CA CYS A 42 2.87 -11.13 10.00
C CYS A 42 2.93 -12.38 10.90
N CYS A 43 2.00 -12.49 11.87
CA CYS A 43 1.91 -13.66 12.76
C CYS A 43 3.23 -14.02 13.48
N GLN A 44 4.02 -13.01 13.87
CA GLN A 44 5.34 -13.21 14.51
C GLN A 44 6.34 -13.96 13.62
N GLY A 45 6.20 -13.86 12.30
CA GLY A 45 7.05 -14.54 11.33
C GLY A 45 6.59 -15.96 10.98
N ALA A 46 5.43 -16.39 11.46
CA ALA A 46 4.79 -17.61 10.98
C ALA A 46 4.25 -17.40 9.55
N ALA A 47 4.03 -18.50 8.82
CA ALA A 47 3.44 -18.46 7.49
C ALA A 47 2.04 -17.81 7.56
N CYS A 48 1.94 -16.59 7.03
CA CYS A 48 0.71 -15.80 6.99
C CYS A 48 -0.04 -16.14 5.69
N GLU A 49 -0.48 -17.40 5.60
CA GLU A 49 -1.18 -17.93 4.45
C GLU A 49 -2.66 -17.55 4.52
N VAL A 50 -3.18 -16.96 3.44
CA VAL A 50 -4.62 -16.77 3.30
C VAL A 50 -5.19 -18.11 2.84
N THR A 51 -5.60 -18.95 3.80
CA THR A 51 -6.37 -20.14 3.48
C THR A 51 -7.66 -19.68 2.80
N ALA A 52 -7.87 -20.09 1.56
CA ALA A 52 -9.10 -19.77 0.85
C ALA A 52 -10.28 -20.23 1.71
N ALA A 53 -11.04 -19.28 2.26
CA ALA A 53 -12.31 -19.60 2.87
C ALA A 53 -13.17 -20.28 1.79
N PRO A 54 -13.96 -21.32 2.13
CA PRO A 54 -14.90 -21.88 1.17
C PRO A 54 -15.77 -20.70 0.69
N GLY A 55 -15.60 -20.31 -0.57
CA GLY A 55 -16.39 -19.26 -1.18
C GLY A 55 -17.86 -19.63 -1.06
N CYS A 56 -18.73 -18.64 -0.88
CA CYS A 56 -20.16 -18.88 -0.86
C CYS A 56 -20.58 -19.54 -2.19
N THR A 57 -20.88 -20.83 -2.17
CA THR A 57 -21.23 -21.65 -3.34
C THR A 57 -22.72 -21.66 -3.64
N THR A 58 -23.53 -20.91 -2.89
CA THR A 58 -24.97 -20.80 -3.11
C THR A 58 -25.38 -19.34 -3.03
N CYS A 59 -25.85 -18.83 -4.16
CA CYS A 59 -26.56 -17.56 -4.29
C CYS A 59 -27.94 -17.66 -3.66
#